data_AF-W1YSF0-F1
#
_entry.id   AF-W1YSF0-F1
#
_cell.length_a   1.000
_cell.length_b   1.000
_cell.length_c   1.000
_cell.angle_alpha   90.00
_cell.angle_beta   90.00
_cell.angle_gamma   90.00
#
_symmetry.space_group_name_H-M   'P 1'
#
loop_
_entity.id
_entity.type
_entity.pdbx_description
1 polymer ?
#
loop_
_entity_poly.entity_id
_entity_poly.type
_entity_poly.pdbx_seq_one_letter_code
_entity_poly.pdbx_strand_id
1 'polypeptide(L)'
;WSRDMTTFLSLSQEVLLSLLSFCTACSLNGVQTREYGHTSRSPLDTLESAIGFHMRDWWQPTKANFFGHLKKPQIIAALNEAGLSG
;
A
#
# COMPACT_ATOMS: atom_id res chain seq x y z
N TRP A 1 -11.45 27.62 13.46
CA TRP A 1 -10.62 26.57 14.10
C TRP A 1 -10.01 27.11 15.40
N SER A 2 -10.86 27.70 16.25
CA SER A 2 -10.52 28.24 17.58
C SER A 2 -11.47 27.58 18.58
N ARG A 3 -11.39 26.26 18.65
CA ARG A 3 -12.11 25.46 19.65
C ARG A 3 -11.10 24.49 20.20
N ASP A 4 -10.77 24.74 21.45
CA ASP A 4 -9.95 23.99 22.38
C ASP A 4 -9.59 22.54 21.93
N MET A 5 -8.34 22.35 21.50
CA MET A 5 -7.74 21.04 21.20
C MET A 5 -7.50 20.20 22.47
N THR A 6 -7.83 20.72 23.66
CA THR A 6 -7.68 20.04 24.95
C THR A 6 -8.64 18.85 25.12
N THR A 7 -9.78 18.85 24.42
CA THR A 7 -10.71 17.69 24.39
C THR A 7 -10.03 16.45 23.83
N PHE A 8 -9.11 16.60 22.88
CA PHE A 8 -8.32 15.49 22.37
C PHE A 8 -7.44 14.87 23.46
N LEU A 9 -6.83 15.70 24.31
CA LEU A 9 -6.00 15.28 25.44
C LEU A 9 -6.81 14.65 26.59
N SER A 10 -8.14 14.76 26.56
CA SER A 10 -9.04 14.08 27.50
C SER A 10 -9.40 12.65 27.08
N LEU A 11 -9.05 12.25 25.85
CA LEU A 11 -9.22 10.88 25.38
C LEU A 11 -8.25 9.94 26.11
N SER A 12 -8.62 8.66 26.21
CA SER A 12 -7.70 7.65 26.74
C SER A 12 -6.47 7.54 25.82
N GLN A 13 -5.34 7.17 26.42
CA GLN A 13 -4.08 6.98 25.69
C GLN A 13 -4.24 5.98 24.53
N GLU A 14 -5.04 4.93 24.71
CA GLU A 14 -5.32 3.92 23.68
C GLU A 14 -6.04 4.52 22.47
N VAL A 15 -7.05 5.37 22.69
CA VAL A 15 -7.80 6.03 21.62
C VAL A 15 -6.91 7.03 20.89
N LEU A 16 -6.08 7.77 21.63
CA LEU A 16 -5.10 8.70 21.07
C LEU A 16 -4.10 8.00 20.14
N LEU A 17 -3.53 6.89 20.61
CA LEU A 17 -2.58 6.09 19.82
C LEU A 17 -3.25 5.45 18.60
N SER A 18 -4.49 4.98 18.75
CA SER A 18 -5.25 4.41 17.63
C SER A 18 -5.53 5.45 16.55
N LEU A 19 -5.92 6.67 16.92
CA LEU A 19 -6.16 7.73 15.95
C LEU A 19 -4.85 8.22 15.31
N LEU A 20 -3.79 8.35 16.10
CA LEU A 20 -2.47 8.69 15.56
C LEU A 20 -2.01 7.63 14.54
N SER A 21 -2.09 6.35 14.89
CA SER A 21 -1.78 5.23 14.00
C SER A 21 -2.59 5.30 12.70
N PHE A 22 -3.90 5.52 12.81
CA PHE A 22 -4.78 5.68 11.66
C PHE A 22 -4.36 6.86 10.77
N CYS A 23 -4.16 8.04 11.36
CA CYS A 23 -3.73 9.24 10.62
C CYS A 23 -2.36 9.05 9.96
N THR A 24 -1.41 8.42 10.66
CA THR A 24 -0.10 8.08 10.12
C THR A 24 -0.25 7.12 8.94
N ALA A 25 -1.01 6.04 9.07
CA ALA A 25 -1.26 5.08 8.00
C ALA A 25 -1.90 5.72 6.76
N CYS A 26 -2.89 6.61 6.94
CA CYS A 26 -3.51 7.35 5.84
C CYS A 26 -2.56 8.32 5.12
N SER A 27 -1.48 8.74 5.78
CA SER A 27 -0.50 9.66 5.22
C SER A 27 0.64 8.94 4.47
N LEU A 28 0.74 7.61 4.59
CA LEU A 28 1.75 6.82 3.91
C LEU A 28 1.30 6.47 2.48
N ASN A 29 2.19 6.69 1.52
CA ASN A 29 2.00 6.25 0.14
C ASN A 29 3.08 5.22 -0.24
N GLY A 30 2.67 3.95 -0.33
CA GLY A 30 3.55 2.85 -0.74
C GLY A 30 3.47 2.49 -2.22
N VAL A 31 2.79 3.28 -3.07
CA VAL A 31 2.67 2.99 -4.49
C VAL A 31 4.04 3.17 -5.18
N GLN A 32 4.52 2.11 -5.80
CA GLN A 32 5.76 2.09 -6.57
C GLN A 32 5.44 2.02 -8.07
N THR A 33 6.10 2.86 -8.85
CA THR A 33 6.02 2.80 -10.31
C THR A 33 6.97 1.72 -10.81
N ARG A 34 6.52 0.97 -11.83
CA ARG A 34 7.37 0.05 -12.58
C ARG A 34 7.66 0.69 -13.95
N GLU A 35 8.91 1.05 -14.18
CA GLU A 35 9.38 1.62 -15.44
C GLU A 35 10.42 0.69 -16.07
N TYR A 36 10.28 0.42 -17.37
CA TYR A 36 11.22 -0.40 -18.14
C TYR A 36 11.56 -1.77 -17.49
N GLY A 37 10.58 -2.40 -16.85
CA GLY A 37 10.76 -3.69 -16.17
C GLY A 37 11.37 -3.61 -14.77
N HIS A 38 11.79 -2.43 -14.31
CA HIS A 38 12.34 -2.20 -12.97
C HIS A 38 11.32 -1.51 -12.06
N THR A 39 11.22 -1.97 -10.82
CA THR A 39 10.42 -1.31 -9.77
C THR A 39 11.33 -0.36 -9.00
N SER A 40 10.92 0.90 -8.85
CA SER A 40 11.65 1.85 -8.02
C SER A 40 11.63 1.43 -6.55
N ARG A 41 12.68 1.79 -5.80
CA ARG A 41 12.76 1.48 -4.38
C ARG A 41 11.67 2.25 -3.60
N SER A 42 11.03 1.60 -2.62
CA SER A 42 10.04 2.27 -1.78
C SER A 42 10.70 3.40 -0.99
N PRO A 43 10.09 4.59 -0.89
CA PRO A 43 10.48 5.56 0.13
C PRO A 43 10.21 5.02 1.55
N LEU A 44 9.41 3.96 1.67
CA LEU A 44 9.03 3.33 2.93
C LEU A 44 9.88 2.11 3.30
N ASP A 45 10.88 1.70 2.49
CA ASP A 45 11.68 0.47 2.70
C ASP A 45 12.23 0.39 4.14
N THR A 46 12.79 1.50 4.64
CA THR A 46 13.34 1.59 6.01
C THR A 46 12.25 1.44 7.07
N LEU A 47 11.09 2.05 6.84
CA LEU A 47 9.94 1.96 7.76
C LEU A 47 9.39 0.53 7.80
N GLU A 48 9.16 -0.06 6.63
CA GLU A 48 8.66 -1.42 6.46
C GLU A 48 9.59 -2.43 7.15
N SER A 49 10.90 -2.28 6.95
CA SER A 49 11.90 -3.13 7.61
C SER A 49 11.90 -2.97 9.13
N ALA A 50 11.76 -1.74 9.64
CA ALA A 50 11.76 -1.46 11.08
C ALA A 50 10.56 -2.07 11.80
N ILE A 51 9.40 -2.14 11.13
CA ILE A 51 8.18 -2.75 11.70
C ILE A 51 8.00 -4.21 11.30
N GLY A 52 8.96 -4.80 10.57
CA GLY A 52 8.86 -6.17 10.06
C GLY A 52 7.68 -6.39 9.12
N PHE A 53 7.23 -5.34 8.41
CA PHE A 53 6.10 -5.42 7.51
C PHE A 53 6.52 -6.00 6.17
N HIS A 54 5.81 -7.03 5.74
CA HIS A 54 5.91 -7.53 4.38
C HIS A 54 4.51 -7.62 3.75
N MET A 55 4.31 -6.93 2.61
CA MET A 55 3.05 -6.97 1.85
C MET A 55 2.54 -8.39 1.54
N ARG A 56 3.46 -9.37 1.35
CA ARG A 56 3.13 -10.77 1.05
C ARG A 56 2.36 -11.47 2.17
N ASP A 57 2.47 -10.99 3.39
CA ASP A 57 1.78 -11.56 4.55
C ASP A 57 0.28 -11.20 4.54
N TRP A 58 -0.08 -10.10 3.88
CA TRP A 58 -1.44 -9.56 3.85
C TRP A 58 -2.12 -9.67 2.49
N TRP A 59 -1.35 -9.80 1.41
CA TRP A 59 -1.88 -9.90 0.06
C TRP A 59 -1.15 -10.94 -0.78
N GLN A 60 -1.94 -11.82 -1.41
CA GLN A 60 -1.47 -12.75 -2.42
C GLN A 60 -2.41 -12.71 -3.64
N PRO A 61 -1.87 -12.78 -4.87
CA PRO A 61 -2.69 -12.81 -6.07
C PRO A 61 -3.45 -14.14 -6.12
N THR A 62 -4.78 -14.09 -6.00
CA THR A 62 -5.65 -15.24 -6.24
C THR A 62 -6.36 -15.10 -7.59
N LYS A 63 -6.84 -16.21 -8.16
CA LYS A 63 -7.60 -16.17 -9.42
C LYS A 63 -8.82 -15.24 -9.34
N ALA A 64 -9.54 -15.28 -8.22
CA ALA A 64 -10.72 -14.44 -8.01
C ALA A 64 -10.34 -12.95 -7.83
N ASN A 65 -9.31 -12.63 -7.05
CA ASN A 65 -8.96 -11.23 -6.76
C ASN A 65 -8.14 -10.54 -7.85
N PHE A 66 -7.23 -11.25 -8.49
CA PHE A 66 -6.27 -10.66 -9.43
C PHE A 66 -6.76 -10.82 -10.87
N PHE A 67 -7.04 -12.06 -11.31
CA PHE A 67 -7.47 -12.31 -12.68
C PHE A 67 -8.92 -11.90 -12.96
N GLY A 68 -9.78 -11.82 -11.93
CA GLY A 68 -11.14 -11.29 -12.08
C GLY A 68 -11.19 -9.81 -12.48
N HIS A 69 -10.19 -9.02 -12.08
CA HIS A 69 -10.11 -7.59 -12.37
C HIS A 69 -9.19 -7.25 -13.55
N LEU A 70 -8.35 -8.19 -13.98
CA LEU A 70 -7.50 -8.03 -15.17
C LEU A 70 -8.33 -8.17 -16.44
N LYS A 71 -8.42 -7.09 -17.20
CA LYS A 71 -9.09 -7.12 -18.51
C LYS A 71 -8.21 -7.85 -19.52
N LYS A 72 -8.84 -8.56 -20.46
CA LYS A 72 -8.14 -9.28 -21.55
C LYS A 72 -7.05 -8.43 -22.27
N PRO A 73 -7.25 -7.12 -22.55
CA PRO A 73 -6.19 -6.28 -23.11
C PRO A 73 -4.95 -6.14 -22.22
N GLN A 74 -5.12 -6.07 -20.90
CA GLN A 74 -3.99 -5.96 -19.96
C GLN A 74 -3.20 -7.26 -19.88
N ILE A 75 -3.89 -8.41 -19.96
CA ILE A 75 -3.25 -9.73 -20.02
C ILE A 75 -2.42 -9.84 -21.30
N ILE A 76 -2.97 -9.43 -22.45
CA ILE A 76 -2.26 -9.44 -23.74
C ILE A 76 -1.05 -8.48 -23.70
N ALA A 77 -1.21 -7.28 -23.16
CA ALA A 77 -0.10 -6.33 -23.00
C ALA A 77 1.05 -6.92 -22.16
N ALA A 78 0.72 -7.54 -21.02
CA ALA A 78 1.71 -8.18 -20.16
C ALA A 78 2.42 -9.38 -20.84
N LEU A 79 1.71 -10.16 -21.66
CA LEU A 79 2.30 -11.26 -22.43
C LEU A 79 3.28 -10.74 -23.50
N ASN A 80 2.89 -9.70 -24.24
CA ASN A 80 3.74 -9.06 -25.24
C ASN A 80 4.99 -8.42 -24.61
N GLU A 81 4.85 -7.74 -23.47
CA GLU A 81 5.98 -7.19 -22.70
C GLU A 81 6.96 -8.28 -22.24
N ALA A 82 6.45 -9.47 -21.93
CA ALA A 82 7.27 -10.62 -21.57
C ALA A 82 7.92 -11.35 -22.77
N GLY A 83 7.71 -10.85 -23.99
CA GLY A 83 8.19 -11.49 -25.23
C GLY A 83 7.44 -12.77 -25.60
N LEU A 84 6.27 -13.01 -24.99
CA LEU A 84 5.43 -14.17 -25.24
C LEU A 84 4.27 -13.75 -26.15
N SER A 85 4.38 -14.03 -27.44
CA SER A 85 3.28 -13.89 -28.40
C SER A 85 2.66 -15.25 -28.70
N GLY A 86 1.36 -15.37 -28.55
CA GLY A 86 0.55 -16.51 -28.99
C GLY A 86 -0.60 -16.05 -29.87
#